data_AF-A0A9Q4KJP8-F1
#
_entry.id   AF-A0A9Q4KJP8-F1
#
_cell.length_a   1.000
_cell.length_b   1.000
_cell.length_c   1.000
_cell.angle_alpha   90.00
_cell.angle_beta   90.00
_cell.angle_gamma   90.00
#
_symmetry.space_group_name_H-M   'P 1'
#
loop_
_entity.id
_entity.type
_entity.pdbx_description
1 polymer ?
#
loop_
_entity_poly.entity_id
_entity_poly.type
_entity_poly.pdbx_seq_one_letter_code
_entity_poly.pdbx_strand_id
1 'polypeptide(L)'
;MYFFALFMHLLCAIFFIGYVFFDAIIYPFSKKNIDEKTYKSVKKAYTKGSGVVFGVIFLVLLISGIWLGSHYIGISKGFFNSNLQIFLSLKILTIIFMCVITFISVYFVAILKKPDPFGKFSHLIALVLCIIIVFFAKAMWHL
;
A
#
# COMPACT_ATOMS: atom_id res chain seq x y z
N MET A 1 -3.58 21.72 -11.69
CA MET A 1 -3.44 21.01 -10.40
C MET A 1 -3.81 19.53 -10.51
N TYR A 2 -4.93 19.16 -11.13
CA TYR A 2 -5.36 17.76 -11.25
C TYR A 2 -4.34 16.82 -11.87
N PHE A 3 -3.81 17.18 -13.05
CA PHE A 3 -2.81 16.37 -13.74
C PHE A 3 -1.55 16.12 -12.89
N PHE A 4 -1.07 17.14 -12.18
CA PHE A 4 0.08 17.03 -11.30
C PHE A 4 -0.18 16.07 -10.12
N ALA A 5 -1.34 16.20 -9.47
CA ALA A 5 -1.73 15.29 -8.39
C ALA A 5 -1.87 13.85 -8.89
N LEU A 6 -2.43 13.64 -10.09
CA LEU A 6 -2.54 12.33 -10.72
C LEU A 6 -1.16 11.73 -11.01
N PHE A 7 -0.25 12.51 -11.61
CA PHE A 7 1.11 12.08 -11.89
C PHE A 7 1.86 11.70 -10.61
N MET A 8 1.80 12.55 -9.58
CA MET A 8 2.42 12.27 -8.29
C MET A 8 1.82 11.04 -7.61
N HIS A 9 0.49 10.88 -7.66
CA HIS A 9 -0.19 9.70 -7.12
C HIS A 9 0.29 8.41 -7.78
N LEU A 10 0.39 8.39 -9.11
CA LEU A 10 0.89 7.25 -9.87
C LEU A 10 2.36 6.94 -9.54
N LEU A 11 3.21 7.97 -9.46
CA LEU A 11 4.61 7.81 -9.10
C LEU A 11 4.76 7.19 -7.70
N CYS A 12 4.03 7.71 -6.71
CA CYS A 12 4.02 7.15 -5.36
C CYS A 12 3.49 5.71 -5.33
N ALA A 13 2.47 5.40 -6.12
CA ALA A 13 1.91 4.05 -6.21
C ALA A 13 2.95 3.06 -6.75
N ILE A 14 3.68 3.44 -7.81
CA ILE A 14 4.74 2.61 -8.40
C ILE A 14 5.84 2.32 -7.37
N PHE A 15 6.34 3.34 -6.67
CA PHE A 15 7.39 3.15 -5.67
C PHE A 15 6.92 2.33 -4.46
N PHE A 16 5.70 2.57 -3.98
CA PHE A 16 5.13 1.83 -2.86
C PHE A 16 4.95 0.35 -3.21
N ILE A 17 4.32 0.06 -4.35
CA ILE A 17 4.11 -1.33 -4.81
C ILE A 17 5.45 -2.01 -5.09
N GLY A 18 6.40 -1.32 -5.72
CA GLY A 18 7.73 -1.86 -5.99
C GLY A 18 8.47 -2.27 -4.73
N TYR A 19 8.39 -1.47 -3.67
CA TYR A 19 8.96 -1.84 -2.37
C TYR A 19 8.24 -3.01 -1.72
N VAL A 20 6.90 -3.00 -1.67
CA VAL A 20 6.13 -4.09 -1.08
C VAL A 20 6.40 -5.40 -1.83
N PHE A 21 6.51 -5.34 -3.16
CA PHE A 21 6.90 -6.48 -3.99
C PHE A 21 8.32 -6.97 -3.67
N PHE A 22 9.28 -6.06 -3.55
CA PHE A 22 10.64 -6.40 -3.15
C PHE A 22 10.66 -7.09 -1.78
N ASP A 23 10.01 -6.51 -0.76
CA ASP A 23 10.03 -7.05 0.61
C ASP A 23 9.29 -8.39 0.73
N ALA A 24 8.14 -8.51 0.07
CA ALA A 24 7.27 -9.70 0.17
C ALA A 24 7.76 -10.88 -0.68
N ILE A 25 8.40 -10.62 -1.82
CA ILE A 25 8.75 -11.66 -2.81
C ILE A 25 10.27 -11.74 -2.98
N ILE A 26 10.90 -10.71 -3.52
CA ILE A 26 12.32 -10.75 -3.93
C ILE A 26 13.25 -10.99 -2.73
N TYR A 27 13.00 -10.32 -1.61
CA TYR A 27 13.83 -10.41 -0.44
C TYR A 27 13.85 -11.83 0.15
N PRO A 28 12.71 -12.49 0.41
CA PRO A 28 12.66 -13.90 0.80
C PRO A 28 13.40 -14.85 -0.15
N PHE A 29 13.40 -14.58 -1.46
CA PHE A 29 14.17 -15.40 -2.42
C PHE A 29 15.69 -15.30 -2.20
N SER A 30 16.18 -14.16 -1.72
CA SER A 30 17.62 -13.97 -1.45
C SER A 30 18.14 -14.91 -0.35
N LYS A 31 17.26 -15.38 0.56
CA LYS A 31 17.60 -16.31 1.65
C LYS A 31 18.30 -17.59 1.18
N LYS A 32 18.10 -18.01 -0.07
CA LYS A 32 18.78 -19.18 -0.64
C LYS A 32 20.27 -18.97 -0.90
N ASN A 33 20.71 -17.71 -0.99
CA ASN A 33 22.04 -17.33 -1.46
C ASN A 33 22.90 -16.68 -0.36
N ILE A 34 22.34 -16.42 0.83
CA ILE A 34 23.04 -15.76 1.93
C ILE A 34 22.73 -16.45 3.26
N ASP A 35 23.64 -16.35 4.23
CA ASP A 35 23.43 -16.90 5.57
C ASP A 35 22.37 -16.12 6.35
N GLU A 36 21.78 -16.76 7.35
CA GLU A 36 20.66 -16.20 8.14
C GLU A 36 21.06 -14.91 8.91
N LYS A 37 22.33 -14.76 9.30
CA LYS A 37 22.79 -13.57 10.04
C LYS A 37 22.85 -12.37 9.09
N THR A 38 23.42 -12.55 7.91
CA THR A 38 23.43 -11.52 6.85
C THR A 38 22.01 -11.20 6.37
N TYR A 39 21.16 -12.21 6.22
CA TYR A 39 19.75 -12.03 5.87
C TYR A 39 18.98 -11.21 6.92
N LYS A 40 19.30 -11.31 8.22
CA LYS A 40 18.63 -10.47 9.22
C LYS A 40 19.20 -9.07 9.29
N SER A 41 20.52 -8.92 9.11
CA SER A 41 21.20 -7.63 9.18
C SER A 41 20.80 -6.71 8.01
N VAL A 42 20.73 -7.26 6.79
CA VAL A 42 20.30 -6.52 5.60
C VAL A 42 18.86 -6.04 5.77
N LYS A 43 17.93 -6.92 6.21
CA LYS A 43 16.52 -6.54 6.47
C LYS A 43 16.44 -5.36 7.43
N LYS A 44 17.12 -5.48 8.57
CA LYS A 44 17.14 -4.42 9.57
C LYS A 44 17.72 -3.11 9.02
N ALA A 45 18.78 -3.19 8.21
CA ALA A 45 19.46 -2.02 7.67
C ALA A 45 18.57 -1.25 6.68
N TYR A 46 18.01 -1.93 5.68
CA TYR A 46 17.17 -1.22 4.70
C TYR A 46 15.87 -0.77 5.34
N THR A 47 15.18 -1.58 6.16
CA THR A 47 13.91 -1.17 6.78
C THR A 47 14.10 0.06 7.68
N LYS A 48 15.23 0.14 8.41
CA LYS A 48 15.54 1.33 9.22
C LYS A 48 15.88 2.55 8.36
N GLY A 49 16.69 2.37 7.31
CA GLY A 49 17.09 3.46 6.42
C GLY A 49 15.95 3.99 5.55
N SER A 50 15.00 3.13 5.20
CA SER A 50 13.94 3.45 4.25
C SER A 50 12.59 3.78 4.90
N GLY A 51 12.41 3.52 6.20
CA GLY A 51 11.12 3.68 6.88
C GLY A 51 10.50 5.07 6.74
N VAL A 52 11.31 6.14 6.85
CA VAL A 52 10.84 7.53 6.67
C VAL A 52 10.44 7.78 5.22
N VAL A 53 11.26 7.34 4.25
CA VAL A 53 10.99 7.51 2.82
C VAL A 53 9.67 6.82 2.45
N PHE A 54 9.46 5.59 2.92
CA PHE A 54 8.22 4.87 2.69
C PHE A 54 7.02 5.50 3.37
N GLY A 55 7.18 5.98 4.61
CA GLY A 55 6.13 6.72 5.31
C GLY A 55 5.70 7.96 4.52
N VAL A 56 6.65 8.75 4.02
CA VAL A 56 6.35 9.94 3.21
C VAL A 56 5.65 9.58 1.91
N ILE A 57 6.18 8.61 1.15
CA ILE A 57 5.56 8.15 -0.11
C ILE A 57 4.12 7.67 0.13
N PHE A 58 3.90 6.89 1.19
CA PHE A 58 2.59 6.37 1.54
C PHE A 58 1.61 7.48 1.94
N LEU A 59 2.05 8.47 2.72
CA LEU A 59 1.21 9.61 3.07
C LEU A 59 0.83 10.46 1.86
N VAL A 60 1.79 10.75 0.97
CA VAL A 60 1.53 11.47 -0.29
C VAL A 60 0.56 10.68 -1.16
N LEU A 61 0.71 9.35 -1.24
CA LEU A 61 -0.19 8.46 -1.96
C LEU A 61 -1.64 8.54 -1.43
N LEU A 62 -1.82 8.52 -0.10
CA LEU A 62 -3.14 8.64 0.54
C LEU A 62 -3.77 10.02 0.31
N ILE A 63 -3.03 11.10 0.57
CA ILE A 63 -3.54 12.47 0.44
C ILE A 63 -3.94 12.75 -1.01
N SER A 64 -3.05 12.44 -1.96
CA SER A 64 -3.34 12.59 -3.39
C SER A 64 -4.51 11.72 -3.83
N GLY A 65 -4.63 10.48 -3.31
CA GLY A 65 -5.74 9.58 -3.59
C GLY A 65 -7.08 10.10 -3.10
N ILE A 66 -7.14 10.64 -1.89
CA ILE A 66 -8.35 11.27 -1.32
C ILE A 66 -8.77 12.46 -2.19
N TRP A 67 -7.82 13.33 -2.52
CA TRP A 67 -8.10 14.51 -3.33
C TRP A 67 -8.61 14.13 -4.74
N LEU A 68 -7.94 13.19 -5.42
CA LEU A 68 -8.38 12.69 -6.73
C LEU A 68 -9.76 12.01 -6.66
N GLY A 69 -10.01 11.20 -5.61
CA GLY A 69 -11.28 10.51 -5.41
C GLY A 69 -12.46 11.45 -5.20
N SER A 70 -12.24 12.58 -4.50
CA SER A 70 -13.27 13.60 -4.25
C SER A 70 -13.86 14.22 -5.53
N HIS A 71 -13.14 14.12 -6.66
CA HIS A 71 -13.67 14.54 -7.95
C HIS A 71 -14.77 13.62 -8.48
N TYR A 72 -14.79 12.34 -8.10
CA TYR A 72 -15.70 11.32 -8.66
C TYR A 72 -16.79 10.86 -7.69
N ILE A 73 -16.48 10.85 -6.38
CA ILE A 73 -17.43 10.45 -5.32
C ILE A 73 -17.60 11.57 -4.31
N GLY A 74 -18.77 11.61 -3.66
CA GLY A 74 -19.07 12.58 -2.62
C GLY A 74 -20.56 12.65 -2.31
N ILE A 75 -20.92 13.33 -1.22
CA ILE A 75 -22.30 13.43 -0.76
C ILE A 75 -23.23 13.97 -1.86
N SER A 76 -22.77 14.96 -2.64
CA SER A 76 -23.53 15.52 -3.75
C SER A 76 -23.47 14.72 -5.06
N LYS A 77 -22.50 13.80 -5.20
CA LYS A 77 -22.24 13.04 -6.45
C LYS A 77 -22.69 11.58 -6.40
N GLY A 78 -22.97 11.08 -5.20
CA GLY A 78 -23.22 9.65 -4.95
C GLY A 78 -21.92 8.84 -4.87
N PHE A 79 -22.08 7.58 -4.43
CA PHE A 79 -20.98 6.63 -4.20
C PHE A 79 -21.13 5.32 -4.99
N PHE A 80 -22.34 5.04 -5.51
CA PHE A 80 -22.69 3.76 -6.13
C PHE A 80 -23.62 3.93 -7.34
N ASN A 81 -23.70 5.14 -7.92
CA ASN A 81 -24.64 5.42 -9.00
C ASN A 81 -24.11 4.99 -10.38
N SER A 82 -22.82 4.67 -10.50
CA SER A 82 -22.19 4.21 -11.74
C SER A 82 -21.10 3.19 -11.46
N ASN A 83 -20.74 2.38 -12.47
CA ASN A 83 -19.66 1.39 -12.36
C ASN A 83 -18.34 2.02 -11.90
N LEU A 84 -18.01 3.20 -12.43
CA LEU A 84 -16.85 3.98 -11.99
C LEU A 84 -16.88 4.24 -10.47
N GLN A 85 -18.01 4.72 -9.95
CA GLN A 85 -18.15 5.00 -8.51
C GLN A 85 -18.11 3.73 -7.66
N ILE A 86 -18.73 2.64 -8.13
CA ILE A 86 -18.70 1.34 -7.44
C ILE A 86 -17.26 0.84 -7.32
N PHE A 87 -16.51 0.77 -8.42
CA PHE A 87 -15.12 0.31 -8.40
C PHE A 87 -14.21 1.26 -7.61
N LEU A 88 -14.42 2.58 -7.67
CA LEU A 88 -13.68 3.53 -6.86
C LEU A 88 -13.96 3.36 -5.36
N SER A 89 -15.22 3.13 -4.97
CA SER A 89 -15.60 2.85 -3.59
C SER A 89 -14.99 1.53 -3.09
N LEU A 90 -15.00 0.47 -3.91
CA LEU A 90 -14.32 -0.79 -3.60
C LEU A 90 -12.80 -0.62 -3.44
N LYS A 91 -12.17 0.18 -4.33
CA LYS A 91 -10.76 0.56 -4.22
C LYS A 91 -10.46 1.25 -2.89
N ILE A 92 -11.28 2.22 -2.49
CA ILE A 92 -11.13 2.95 -1.22
C ILE A 92 -11.32 2.01 -0.04
N LEU A 93 -12.33 1.15 -0.06
CA LEU A 93 -12.56 0.15 0.99
C LEU A 93 -11.35 -0.79 1.15
N THR A 94 -10.75 -1.22 0.04
CA THR A 94 -9.53 -2.05 0.04
C THR A 94 -8.34 -1.32 0.65
N ILE A 95 -8.18 -0.02 0.36
CA ILE A 95 -7.13 0.82 0.95
C ILE A 95 -7.36 0.97 2.46
N ILE A 96 -8.59 1.23 2.91
CA ILE A 96 -8.93 1.33 4.33
C ILE A 96 -8.59 0.02 5.05
N PHE A 97 -8.94 -1.11 4.46
CA PHE A 97 -8.60 -2.43 5.01
C PHE A 97 -7.08 -2.64 5.13
N MET A 98 -6.31 -2.25 4.10
CA MET A 98 -4.85 -2.29 4.13
C MET A 98 -4.26 -1.38 5.23
N CYS A 99 -4.82 -0.17 5.41
CA CYS A 99 -4.43 0.75 6.48
C CYS A 99 -4.71 0.18 7.86
N VAL A 100 -5.87 -0.47 8.07
CA VAL A 100 -6.21 -1.12 9.34
C VAL A 100 -5.24 -2.25 9.67
N ILE A 101 -4.95 -3.14 8.71
CA ILE A 101 -3.99 -4.24 8.90
C ILE A 101 -2.60 -3.69 9.25
N THR A 102 -2.15 -2.67 8.50
CA THR A 102 -0.86 -2.02 8.73
C THR A 102 -0.81 -1.36 10.11
N PHE A 103 -1.88 -0.67 10.50
CA PHE A 103 -2.00 -0.03 11.80
C PHE A 103 -1.94 -1.04 12.94
N ILE A 104 -2.68 -2.16 12.85
CA ILE A 104 -2.62 -3.25 13.83
C ILE A 104 -1.19 -3.81 13.93
N SER A 105 -0.55 -4.08 12.78
CA SER A 105 0.82 -4.62 12.73
C SER A 105 1.81 -3.68 13.42
N VAL A 106 1.77 -2.39 13.07
CA VAL A 106 2.65 -1.36 13.63
C VAL A 106 2.35 -1.15 15.12
N TYR A 107 1.07 -1.14 15.53
CA TYR A 107 0.70 -1.00 16.94
C TYR A 107 1.26 -2.14 17.79
N PHE A 108 1.16 -3.39 17.33
CA PHE A 108 1.72 -4.54 18.02
C PHE A 108 3.24 -4.48 18.13
N VAL A 109 3.93 -4.14 17.03
CA VAL A 109 5.40 -4.14 16.99
C VAL A 109 6.00 -2.92 17.70
N ALA A 110 5.49 -1.73 17.43
CA ALA A 110 6.06 -0.47 17.91
C ALA A 110 5.58 -0.10 19.33
N ILE A 111 4.29 -0.30 19.63
CA ILE A 111 3.70 0.12 20.93
C ILE A 111 3.73 -1.05 21.91
N LEU A 112 3.18 -2.20 21.53
CA LEU A 112 3.10 -3.37 22.43
C LEU A 112 4.42 -4.15 22.54
N LYS A 113 5.40 -3.88 21.67
CA LYS A 113 6.67 -4.63 21.55
C LYS A 113 6.45 -6.14 21.40
N LYS A 114 5.33 -6.54 20.80
CA LYS A 114 4.93 -7.92 20.51
C LYS A 114 5.23 -8.25 19.04
N PRO A 115 5.38 -9.54 18.69
CA PRO A 115 5.49 -9.92 17.29
C PRO A 115 4.25 -9.47 16.51
N ASP A 116 4.45 -9.15 15.23
CA ASP A 116 3.37 -8.83 14.30
C ASP A 116 2.34 -9.98 14.28
N PRO A 117 1.05 -9.73 14.54
CA PRO A 117 0.01 -10.74 14.52
C PRO A 117 -0.14 -11.45 13.16
N PHE A 118 0.24 -10.80 12.06
CA PHE A 118 0.22 -11.39 10.72
C PHE A 118 1.58 -12.01 10.33
N GLY A 119 2.60 -11.80 11.16
CA GLY A 119 3.93 -12.39 11.03
C GLY A 119 4.55 -12.22 9.64
N LYS A 120 5.05 -13.31 9.06
CA LYS A 120 5.69 -13.32 7.73
C LYS A 120 4.73 -13.01 6.56
N PHE A 121 3.42 -13.04 6.80
CA PHE A 121 2.42 -12.83 5.75
C PHE A 121 1.98 -11.37 5.65
N SER A 122 2.32 -10.50 6.59
CA SER A 122 1.89 -9.08 6.62
C SER A 122 2.17 -8.37 5.29
N HIS A 123 3.41 -8.42 4.80
CA HIS A 123 3.78 -7.81 3.51
C HIS A 123 3.21 -8.54 2.29
N LEU A 124 2.96 -9.85 2.38
CA LEU A 124 2.30 -10.61 1.31
C LEU A 124 0.82 -10.19 1.18
N ILE A 125 0.13 -10.04 2.31
CA ILE A 125 -1.25 -9.54 2.36
C ILE A 125 -1.30 -8.13 1.77
N ALA A 126 -0.37 -7.25 2.17
CA ALA A 126 -0.27 -5.91 1.59
C ALA A 126 -0.06 -5.94 0.07
N LEU A 127 0.77 -6.85 -0.45
CA LEU A 127 0.98 -7.03 -1.88
C LEU A 127 -0.30 -7.47 -2.60
N VAL A 128 -1.02 -8.46 -2.06
CA VAL A 128 -2.30 -8.93 -2.63
C VAL A 128 -3.32 -7.78 -2.66
N LEU A 129 -3.43 -7.01 -1.58
CA LEU A 129 -4.30 -5.83 -1.54
C LEU A 129 -3.89 -4.77 -2.56
N CYS A 130 -2.58 -4.52 -2.74
CA CYS A 130 -2.09 -3.63 -3.78
C CYS A 130 -2.51 -4.09 -5.19
N ILE A 131 -2.44 -5.39 -5.48
CA ILE A 131 -2.86 -5.96 -6.76
C ILE A 131 -4.37 -5.75 -6.97
N ILE A 132 -5.18 -6.01 -5.93
CA ILE A 132 -6.64 -5.77 -5.97
C ILE A 132 -6.94 -4.28 -6.22
N ILE A 133 -6.21 -3.37 -5.57
CA ILE A 133 -6.35 -1.91 -5.76
C ILE A 133 -6.03 -1.52 -7.21
N VAL A 134 -4.96 -2.07 -7.80
CA VAL A 134 -4.58 -1.82 -9.21
C VAL A 134 -5.66 -2.36 -10.15
N PHE A 135 -6.19 -3.56 -9.88
CA PHE A 135 -7.28 -4.14 -10.64
C PHE A 135 -8.51 -3.21 -10.63
N PHE A 136 -8.98 -2.79 -9.46
CA PHE A 136 -10.11 -1.86 -9.36
C PHE A 136 -9.84 -0.51 -10.04
N ALA A 137 -8.62 0.01 -9.93
CA ALA A 137 -8.23 1.26 -10.58
C ALA A 137 -8.28 1.17 -12.12
N LYS A 138 -8.07 -0.02 -12.69
CA LYS A 138 -8.23 -0.23 -14.13
C LYS A 138 -9.68 -0.55 -14.49
N ALA A 139 -10.34 -1.43 -13.73
CA ALA A 139 -11.72 -1.83 -13.94
C ALA A 139 -12.67 -0.63 -14.02
N MET A 140 -12.50 0.38 -13.16
CA MET A 140 -13.37 1.57 -13.11
C MET A 140 -13.44 2.40 -14.42
N TRP A 141 -12.51 2.18 -15.35
CA TRP A 141 -12.48 2.85 -16.65
C TRP A 141 -12.90 1.97 -17.82
N HIS A 142 -12.97 0.65 -17.62
CA HIS A 142 -13.17 -0.34 -18.70
C HIS A 142 -14.46 -1.16 -18.53
N LEU A 143 -15.03 -1.19 -17.32
CA LEU A 143 -16.27 -1.88 -16.95
C LEU A 143 -17.28 -0.85 -16.43
#